data_AF-A0A0D6Q242-F1
#
_entry.id   AF-A0A0D6Q242-F1
#
_cell.length_a   1.000
_cell.length_b   1.000
_cell.length_c   1.000
_cell.angle_alpha   90.00
_cell.angle_beta   90.00
_cell.angle_gamma   90.00
#
_symmetry.space_group_name_H-M   'P 1'
#
loop_
_entity.id
_entity.type
_entity.pdbx_description
1 polymer ?
#
loop_
_entity_poly.entity_id
_entity_poly.type
_entity_poly.pdbx_seq_one_letter_code
_entity_poly.pdbx_strand_id
1 'polypeptide(L)'
;MFARTSHHIPQPLPTARQTARWLALLPLAGLLAACGQSASSINERAPRVGSAETLYNNGVDALRSDRYLLSVNQFDTLQRNYPYSQYTANAQLMEGYANYLLNKYPEAVQQLDRFLELHPTSTDAAYAFYLRALCYYEQVADVQRDQQGTIEAMDALEEVITRFPQSPYARDAQLKIDLCRDHLAGKEMLVGRWYQQQNDYLAAAGRYQRVVQDFQTTNHVPEALERLVEVYLDMGLLEQARKTGSVLAYNYPSSKWYTDAYDHLRAHHLIKGVESKDHKQGRNVFSRAWHSVF
;
A
#
# COMPACT_ATOMS: atom_id res chain seq x y z
N MET A 1 -74.25 -25.03 -2.44
CA MET A 1 -74.18 -24.55 -1.04
C MET A 1 -72.77 -24.04 -0.80
N PHE A 2 -72.45 -22.81 -0.39
CA PHE A 2 -73.19 -21.59 -0.04
C PHE A 2 -72.25 -20.42 -0.37
N ALA A 3 -72.79 -19.35 -0.96
CA ALA A 3 -72.11 -18.07 -1.11
C ALA A 3 -72.27 -17.24 0.17
N ARG A 4 -71.22 -16.50 0.57
CA ARG A 4 -71.23 -15.60 1.73
C ARG A 4 -70.88 -14.20 1.24
N THR A 5 -71.86 -13.31 1.24
CA THR A 5 -71.69 -11.87 0.98
C THR A 5 -71.62 -11.12 2.31
N SER A 6 -70.67 -10.20 2.37
CA SER A 6 -70.19 -9.48 3.55
C SER A 6 -71.08 -8.30 3.93
N HIS A 7 -71.35 -8.17 5.24
CA HIS A 7 -71.92 -6.98 5.84
C HIS A 7 -70.85 -5.88 5.99
N HIS A 8 -71.17 -4.67 5.50
CA HIS A 8 -70.42 -3.44 5.78
C HIS A 8 -70.78 -2.91 7.18
N ILE A 9 -69.75 -2.64 7.99
CA ILE A 9 -69.84 -1.96 9.28
C ILE A 9 -69.35 -0.51 9.10
N PRO A 10 -70.07 0.52 9.56
CA PRO A 10 -69.60 1.90 9.50
C PRO A 10 -68.54 2.20 10.57
N GLN A 11 -67.53 2.98 10.21
CA GLN A 11 -66.42 3.41 11.08
C GLN A 11 -66.79 4.66 11.90
N PRO A 12 -66.32 4.79 13.15
CA PRO A 12 -66.55 5.97 13.97
C PRO A 12 -65.62 7.13 13.61
N LEU A 13 -66.14 8.36 13.70
CA LEU A 13 -65.38 9.60 13.49
C LEU A 13 -64.39 9.86 14.65
N PRO A 14 -63.18 10.37 14.36
CA PRO A 14 -62.15 10.58 15.38
C PRO A 14 -62.44 11.80 16.26
N THR A 15 -62.21 11.64 17.56
CA THR A 15 -62.38 12.66 18.60
C THR A 15 -61.19 13.62 18.68
N ALA A 16 -61.48 14.86 19.08
CA ALA A 16 -60.63 16.06 19.03
C ALA A 16 -59.33 16.07 19.87
N ARG A 17 -58.83 14.90 20.31
CA ARG A 17 -57.54 14.77 21.03
C ARG A 17 -56.37 14.35 20.13
N GLN A 18 -56.62 13.97 18.87
CA GLN A 18 -55.56 13.53 17.95
C GLN A 18 -54.95 14.65 17.09
N THR A 19 -55.57 15.83 17.01
CA THR A 19 -55.06 16.96 16.21
C THR A 19 -53.93 17.75 16.90
N ALA A 20 -53.76 17.59 18.21
CA ALA A 20 -52.69 18.26 18.97
C ALA A 20 -51.31 17.58 18.84
N ARG A 21 -51.23 16.32 18.36
CA ARG A 21 -49.95 15.62 18.14
C ARG A 21 -49.31 15.89 16.77
N TRP A 22 -50.07 16.43 15.81
CA TRP A 22 -49.57 16.74 14.46
C TRP A 22 -49.07 18.18 14.28
N LEU A 23 -49.35 19.07 15.24
CA LEU A 23 -48.86 20.46 15.23
C LEU A 23 -47.48 20.63 15.89
N ALA A 24 -46.93 19.60 16.54
CA ALA A 24 -45.61 19.63 17.15
C ALA A 24 -44.47 19.14 16.23
N LEU A 25 -44.80 18.66 15.01
CA LEU A 25 -43.81 18.15 14.03
C LEU A 25 -43.42 19.16 12.94
N LEU A 26 -43.98 20.37 12.96
CA LEU A 26 -43.71 21.41 11.96
C LEU A 26 -42.51 22.35 12.23
N PRO A 27 -41.88 22.45 13.42
CA PRO A 27 -40.65 23.23 13.55
C PRO A 27 -39.36 22.40 13.36
N LEU A 28 -39.43 21.07 13.28
CA LEU A 28 -38.22 20.22 13.15
C LEU A 28 -37.71 20.10 11.71
N ALA A 29 -38.52 20.42 10.70
CA ALA A 29 -38.12 20.44 9.29
C ALA A 29 -37.32 21.70 8.90
N GLY A 30 -37.36 22.77 9.71
CA GLY A 30 -36.60 24.01 9.44
C GLY A 30 -35.13 23.97 9.89
N LEU A 31 -34.77 23.03 10.78
CA LEU A 31 -33.42 22.92 11.34
C LEU A 31 -32.47 22.01 10.53
N LEU A 32 -32.98 21.28 9.53
CA LEU A 32 -32.14 20.48 8.62
C LEU A 32 -31.70 21.24 7.35
N ALA A 33 -32.23 22.45 7.11
CA ALA A 33 -31.81 23.30 5.99
C ALA A 33 -30.58 24.19 6.31
N ALA A 34 -30.05 24.13 7.54
CA ALA A 34 -28.96 25.00 7.99
C ALA A 34 -27.56 24.34 7.98
N CYS A 35 -27.45 23.05 7.61
CA CYS A 35 -26.15 22.37 7.45
C CYS A 35 -25.75 22.13 5.99
N GLY A 36 -26.30 22.92 5.05
CA GLY A 36 -25.96 22.87 3.62
C GLY A 36 -24.95 23.92 3.15
N GLN A 37 -24.43 24.77 4.03
CA GLN A 37 -23.54 25.89 3.66
C GLN A 37 -22.31 25.93 4.56
N SER A 38 -21.33 25.07 4.25
CA SER A 38 -19.90 25.31 4.48
C SER A 38 -19.07 24.30 3.68
N ALA A 39 -19.35 24.21 2.38
CA ALA A 39 -18.29 23.96 1.41
C ALA A 39 -17.92 25.33 0.84
N SER A 40 -17.17 26.12 1.62
CA SER A 40 -16.41 27.22 1.04
C SER A 40 -15.41 26.56 0.10
N SER A 41 -15.80 26.38 -1.16
CA SER A 41 -14.85 26.22 -2.23
C SER A 41 -13.88 27.39 -2.08
N ILE A 42 -12.63 27.07 -1.73
CA ILE A 42 -11.56 28.03 -1.76
C ILE A 42 -11.45 28.35 -3.25
N ASN A 43 -12.17 29.37 -3.70
CA ASN A 43 -12.08 29.90 -5.04
C ASN A 43 -10.77 30.69 -5.06
N GLU A 44 -9.65 29.95 -5.06
CA GLU A 44 -8.36 30.44 -5.48
C GLU A 44 -8.58 30.99 -6.88
N ARG A 45 -8.72 32.33 -6.95
CA ARG A 45 -9.15 33.06 -8.15
C ARG A 45 -8.47 32.50 -9.40
N ALA A 46 -9.29 32.27 -10.44
CA ALA A 46 -8.82 31.86 -11.76
C ALA A 46 -7.58 32.67 -12.19
N PRO A 47 -6.55 32.02 -12.77
CA PRO A 47 -5.30 32.69 -13.13
C PRO A 47 -5.53 33.92 -14.01
N ARG A 48 -4.81 35.01 -13.71
CA ARG A 48 -4.82 36.22 -14.55
C ARG A 48 -4.10 35.94 -15.86
N VAL A 49 -4.61 36.47 -16.96
CA VAL A 49 -3.92 36.47 -18.27
C VAL A 49 -2.60 37.23 -18.09
N GLY A 50 -1.49 36.50 -18.08
CA GLY A 50 -0.13 37.02 -17.93
C GLY A 50 0.79 36.34 -18.93
N SER A 51 2.03 36.82 -19.06
CA SER A 51 3.03 36.16 -19.90
C SER A 51 3.27 34.72 -19.43
N ALA A 52 3.77 33.85 -20.31
CA ALA A 52 4.13 32.47 -19.96
C ALA A 52 5.07 32.41 -18.74
N GLU A 53 6.07 33.30 -18.69
CA GLU A 53 6.97 33.44 -17.54
C GLU A 53 6.23 33.81 -16.25
N THR A 54 5.30 34.75 -16.32
CA THR A 54 4.52 35.19 -15.15
C THR A 54 3.67 34.04 -14.61
N LEU A 55 2.99 33.29 -15.49
CA LEU A 55 2.20 32.13 -15.10
C LEU A 55 3.08 31.03 -14.48
N TYR A 56 4.26 30.78 -15.05
CA TYR A 56 5.19 29.80 -14.52
C TYR A 56 5.66 30.18 -13.11
N ASN A 57 6.13 31.43 -12.94
CA ASN A 57 6.62 31.92 -11.66
C ASN A 57 5.51 31.94 -10.60
N ASN A 58 4.28 32.34 -10.96
CA ASN A 58 3.12 32.25 -10.07
C ASN A 58 2.83 30.81 -9.63
N GLY A 59 2.96 29.83 -10.54
CA GLY A 59 2.81 28.41 -10.22
C GLY A 59 3.88 27.94 -9.24
N VAL A 60 5.15 28.29 -9.49
CA VAL A 60 6.27 27.97 -8.59
C VAL A 60 6.11 28.62 -7.22
N ASP A 61 5.67 29.88 -7.15
CA ASP A 61 5.42 30.57 -5.88
C ASP A 61 4.24 29.95 -5.13
N ALA A 62 3.22 29.46 -5.85
CA ALA A 62 2.13 28.70 -5.27
C ALA A 62 2.60 27.36 -4.68
N LEU A 63 3.45 26.60 -5.40
CA LEU A 63 4.11 25.39 -4.88
C LEU A 63 4.86 25.67 -3.59
N ARG A 64 5.71 26.71 -3.57
CA ARG A 64 6.51 27.09 -2.40
C ARG A 64 5.69 27.54 -1.20
N SER A 65 4.44 27.93 -1.44
CA SER A 65 3.49 28.35 -0.41
C SER A 65 2.51 27.23 -0.02
N ASP A 66 2.78 25.98 -0.41
CA ASP A 66 1.90 24.81 -0.24
C ASP A 66 0.49 24.96 -0.85
N ARG A 67 0.31 25.91 -1.79
CA ARG A 67 -0.93 26.15 -2.52
C ARG A 67 -0.94 25.34 -3.81
N TYR A 68 -0.98 24.03 -3.66
CA TYR A 68 -0.81 23.09 -4.77
C TYR A 68 -1.93 23.17 -5.80
N LEU A 69 -3.18 23.39 -5.38
CA LEU A 69 -4.31 23.53 -6.32
C LEU A 69 -4.17 24.77 -7.20
N LEU A 70 -3.84 25.92 -6.61
CA LEU A 70 -3.48 27.14 -7.36
C LEU A 70 -2.32 26.86 -8.31
N SER A 71 -1.29 26.16 -7.86
CA SER A 71 -0.15 25.82 -8.72
C SER A 71 -0.57 25.02 -9.95
N VAL A 72 -1.36 23.96 -9.77
CA VAL A 72 -1.90 23.15 -10.89
C VAL A 72 -2.62 24.06 -11.88
N ASN A 73 -3.50 24.93 -11.39
CA ASN A 73 -4.26 25.84 -12.24
C ASN A 73 -3.37 26.83 -13.03
N GLN A 74 -2.28 27.34 -12.42
CA GLN A 74 -1.34 28.24 -13.09
C GLN A 74 -0.57 27.51 -14.21
N PHE A 75 -0.08 26.30 -13.95
CA PHE A 75 0.65 25.51 -14.94
C PHE A 75 -0.24 25.02 -16.07
N ASP A 76 -1.47 24.59 -15.78
CA ASP A 76 -2.45 24.20 -16.78
C ASP A 76 -2.85 25.41 -17.66
N THR A 77 -3.08 26.58 -17.06
CA THR A 77 -3.36 27.81 -17.82
C THR A 77 -2.18 28.20 -18.72
N LEU A 78 -0.94 28.04 -18.25
CA LEU A 78 0.26 28.27 -19.07
C LEU A 78 0.28 27.35 -20.28
N GLN A 79 0.07 26.04 -20.08
CA GLN A 79 0.09 25.05 -21.15
C GLN A 79 -0.99 25.31 -22.20
N ARG A 80 -2.21 25.66 -21.76
CA ARG A 80 -3.33 25.95 -22.66
C ARG A 80 -3.10 27.22 -23.50
N ASN A 81 -2.54 28.27 -22.89
CA ASN A 81 -2.37 29.56 -23.56
C ASN A 81 -1.07 29.67 -24.37
N TYR A 82 -0.02 28.96 -23.96
CA TYR A 82 1.32 29.07 -24.55
C TYR A 82 1.97 27.71 -24.86
N PRO A 83 1.40 26.84 -25.71
CA PRO A 83 1.91 25.48 -25.93
C PRO A 83 3.38 25.39 -26.39
N TYR A 84 3.88 26.40 -27.10
CA TYR A 84 5.24 26.44 -27.65
C TYR A 84 6.23 27.26 -26.83
N SER A 85 5.85 27.67 -25.60
CA SER A 85 6.75 28.41 -24.73
C SER A 85 7.86 27.51 -24.18
N GLN A 86 9.04 28.09 -23.94
CA GLN A 86 10.13 27.42 -23.23
C GLN A 86 9.75 26.98 -21.81
N TYR A 87 8.74 27.61 -21.19
CA TYR A 87 8.26 27.26 -19.85
C TYR A 87 7.28 26.08 -19.84
N THR A 88 6.75 25.67 -21.00
CA THR A 88 5.65 24.70 -21.08
C THR A 88 6.06 23.31 -20.65
N ALA A 89 7.22 22.84 -21.09
CA ALA A 89 7.76 21.53 -20.68
C ALA A 89 7.97 21.47 -19.15
N ASN A 90 8.57 22.53 -18.58
CA ASN A 90 8.77 22.60 -17.13
C ASN A 90 7.44 22.72 -16.38
N ALA A 91 6.47 23.48 -16.90
CA ALA A 91 5.13 23.59 -16.33
C ALA A 91 4.41 22.24 -16.32
N GLN A 92 4.56 21.43 -17.36
CA GLN A 92 3.97 20.09 -17.41
C GLN A 92 4.49 19.20 -16.28
N LEU A 93 5.82 19.14 -16.11
CA LEU A 93 6.45 18.37 -15.05
C LEU A 93 6.06 18.88 -13.65
N MET A 94 6.06 20.20 -13.46
CA MET A 94 5.70 20.81 -12.18
C MET A 94 4.21 20.65 -11.85
N GLU A 95 3.33 20.59 -12.85
CA GLU A 95 1.92 20.23 -12.65
C GLU A 95 1.78 18.77 -12.18
N GLY A 96 2.52 17.83 -12.78
CA GLY A 96 2.57 16.45 -12.31
C GLY A 96 3.02 16.37 -10.84
N TYR A 97 4.06 17.12 -10.48
CA TYR A 97 4.53 17.21 -9.09
C TYR A 97 3.51 17.85 -8.14
N ALA A 98 2.85 18.92 -8.55
CA ALA A 98 1.80 19.56 -7.75
C ALA A 98 0.60 18.61 -7.51
N ASN A 99 0.23 17.80 -8.51
CA ASN A 99 -0.82 16.78 -8.35
C ASN A 99 -0.38 15.65 -7.41
N TYR A 100 0.90 15.21 -7.47
CA TYR A 100 1.45 14.25 -6.51
C TYR A 100 1.34 14.78 -5.08
N LEU A 101 1.70 16.04 -4.82
CA LEU A 101 1.58 16.66 -3.50
C LEU A 101 0.11 16.83 -3.02
N LEU A 102 -0.85 16.86 -3.95
CA LEU A 102 -2.28 16.84 -3.65
C LEU A 102 -2.83 15.42 -3.37
N ASN A 103 -1.99 14.38 -3.43
CA ASN A 103 -2.39 12.97 -3.46
C ASN A 103 -3.35 12.63 -4.63
N LYS A 104 -3.31 13.42 -5.71
CA LYS A 104 -4.05 13.20 -6.94
C LYS A 104 -3.20 12.39 -7.91
N TYR A 105 -2.91 11.15 -7.51
CA TYR A 105 -1.98 10.29 -8.21
C TYR A 105 -2.42 9.97 -9.66
N PRO A 106 -3.69 9.70 -9.97
CA PRO A 106 -4.12 9.47 -11.35
C PRO A 106 -3.88 10.69 -12.26
N GLU A 107 -4.20 11.89 -11.78
CA GLU A 107 -3.96 13.13 -12.51
C GLU A 107 -2.47 13.43 -12.68
N ALA A 108 -1.67 13.15 -11.64
CA ALA A 108 -0.21 13.26 -11.71
C ALA A 108 0.36 12.32 -12.77
N VAL A 109 -0.02 11.04 -12.77
CA VAL A 109 0.42 10.04 -13.76
C VAL A 109 0.05 10.48 -15.17
N GLN A 110 -1.21 10.89 -15.39
CA GLN A 110 -1.65 11.36 -16.72
C GLN A 110 -0.80 12.52 -17.24
N GLN A 111 -0.47 13.47 -16.36
CA GLN A 111 0.32 14.63 -16.73
C GLN A 111 1.80 14.27 -16.98
N LEU A 112 2.35 13.35 -16.21
CA LEU A 112 3.72 12.86 -16.37
C LEU A 112 3.89 11.99 -17.61
N ASP A 113 2.93 11.13 -17.92
CA ASP A 113 2.91 10.34 -19.16
C ASP A 113 2.94 11.27 -20.38
N ARG A 114 2.10 12.33 -20.38
CA ARG A 114 2.12 13.35 -21.43
C ARG A 114 3.49 14.02 -21.55
N PHE A 115 4.12 14.40 -20.44
CA PHE A 115 5.46 15.00 -20.46
C PHE A 115 6.48 14.04 -21.06
N LEU A 116 6.45 12.75 -20.69
CA LEU A 116 7.37 11.74 -21.19
C LEU A 116 7.16 11.43 -22.69
N GLU A 117 5.91 11.45 -23.16
CA GLU A 117 5.57 11.29 -24.58
C GLU A 117 6.06 12.47 -25.43
N LEU A 118 5.87 13.70 -24.96
CA LEU A 118 6.22 14.92 -25.70
C LEU A 118 7.71 15.28 -25.58
N HIS A 119 8.35 14.92 -24.46
CA HIS A 119 9.72 15.33 -24.13
C HIS A 119 10.61 14.14 -23.68
N PRO A 120 10.71 13.05 -24.46
CA PRO A 120 11.42 11.83 -24.05
C PRO A 120 12.93 12.00 -23.85
N THR A 121 13.53 13.02 -24.48
CA THR A 121 14.96 13.33 -24.39
C THR A 121 15.28 14.45 -23.39
N SER A 122 14.29 14.90 -22.60
CA SER A 122 14.49 15.92 -21.57
C SER A 122 15.49 15.44 -20.51
N THR A 123 16.29 16.38 -19.98
CA THR A 123 17.15 16.13 -18.82
C THR A 123 16.36 15.71 -17.59
N ASP A 124 15.08 16.11 -17.53
CA ASP A 124 14.18 15.80 -16.41
C ASP A 124 13.38 14.52 -16.61
N ALA A 125 13.60 13.78 -17.72
CA ALA A 125 12.89 12.53 -17.98
C ALA A 125 13.08 11.51 -16.84
N ALA A 126 14.30 11.39 -16.31
CA ALA A 126 14.59 10.51 -15.18
C ALA A 126 13.75 10.86 -13.93
N TYR A 127 13.54 12.15 -13.66
CA TYR A 127 12.70 12.60 -12.55
C TYR A 127 11.22 12.34 -12.83
N ALA A 128 10.76 12.57 -14.06
CA ALA A 128 9.37 12.32 -14.44
C ALA A 128 8.99 10.84 -14.33
N PHE A 129 9.83 9.93 -14.82
CA PHE A 129 9.64 8.48 -14.64
C PHE A 129 9.60 8.09 -13.16
N TYR A 130 10.52 8.65 -12.36
CA TYR A 130 10.56 8.37 -10.93
C TYR A 130 9.33 8.89 -10.19
N LEU A 131 8.89 10.12 -10.45
CA LEU A 131 7.69 10.68 -9.84
C LEU A 131 6.42 9.92 -10.25
N ARG A 132 6.34 9.45 -11.50
CA ARG A 132 5.27 8.56 -11.98
C ARG A 132 5.28 7.26 -11.19
N ALA A 133 6.44 6.64 -10.99
CA ALA A 133 6.58 5.43 -10.18
C ALA A 133 6.17 5.67 -8.71
N LEU A 134 6.51 6.84 -8.13
CA LEU A 134 6.05 7.22 -6.80
C LEU A 134 4.52 7.30 -6.71
N CYS A 135 3.84 7.83 -7.73
CA CYS A 135 2.38 7.88 -7.74
C CYS A 135 1.73 6.50 -7.64
N TYR A 136 2.33 5.47 -8.25
CA TYR A 136 1.88 4.08 -8.07
C TYR A 136 2.26 3.53 -6.68
N TYR A 137 3.50 3.80 -6.24
CA TYR A 137 4.02 3.33 -4.96
C TYR A 137 3.22 3.83 -3.75
N GLU A 138 2.79 5.09 -3.74
CA GLU A 138 1.96 5.64 -2.65
C GLU A 138 0.56 5.01 -2.57
N GLN A 139 0.13 4.31 -3.62
CA GLN A 139 -1.15 3.61 -3.67
C GLN A 139 -1.03 2.12 -3.31
N VAL A 140 0.16 1.65 -2.93
CA VAL A 140 0.38 0.27 -2.47
C VAL A 140 -0.51 -0.02 -1.26
N ALA A 141 -1.34 -1.04 -1.39
CA ALA A 141 -2.28 -1.44 -0.35
C ALA A 141 -1.61 -2.35 0.69
N ASP A 142 -2.26 -2.48 1.85
CA ASP A 142 -1.92 -3.49 2.85
C ASP A 142 -1.89 -4.90 2.22
N VAL A 143 -0.96 -5.73 2.69
CA VAL A 143 -0.75 -7.13 2.29
C VAL A 143 -2.04 -7.95 2.24
N GLN A 144 -3.04 -7.65 3.08
CA GLN A 144 -4.31 -8.38 3.06
C GLN A 144 -5.14 -8.14 1.79
N ARG A 145 -4.97 -6.99 1.14
CA ARG A 145 -5.74 -6.57 -0.04
C ARG A 145 -5.17 -7.14 -1.33
N ASP A 146 -5.83 -6.84 -2.44
CA ASP A 146 -5.32 -7.13 -3.77
C ASP A 146 -3.97 -6.42 -4.00
N GLN A 147 -3.05 -7.09 -4.69
CA GLN A 147 -1.67 -6.65 -4.85
C GLN A 147 -1.34 -6.22 -6.28
N GLN A 148 -2.33 -6.06 -7.16
CA GLN A 148 -2.09 -5.62 -8.53
C GLN A 148 -1.41 -4.25 -8.56
N GLY A 149 -1.83 -3.31 -7.70
CA GLY A 149 -1.17 -2.01 -7.57
C GLY A 149 0.28 -2.09 -7.08
N THR A 150 0.63 -3.09 -6.27
CA THR A 150 2.01 -3.34 -5.83
C THR A 150 2.89 -3.80 -6.99
N ILE A 151 2.36 -4.63 -7.87
CA ILE A 151 3.05 -5.07 -9.09
C ILE A 151 3.27 -3.88 -10.03
N GLU A 152 2.23 -3.08 -10.27
CA GLU A 152 2.32 -1.88 -11.11
C GLU A 152 3.34 -0.86 -10.58
N ALA A 153 3.38 -0.67 -9.26
CA ALA A 153 4.38 0.18 -8.62
C ALA A 153 5.80 -0.38 -8.81
N MET A 154 5.99 -1.69 -8.61
CA MET A 154 7.28 -2.34 -8.78
C MET A 154 7.78 -2.23 -10.23
N ASP A 155 6.92 -2.50 -11.22
CA ASP A 155 7.25 -2.41 -12.64
C ASP A 155 7.65 -0.98 -13.03
N ALA A 156 6.93 0.03 -12.54
CA ALA A 156 7.25 1.43 -12.79
C ALA A 156 8.59 1.84 -12.15
N LEU A 157 8.93 1.32 -10.97
CA LEU A 157 10.22 1.56 -10.32
C LEU A 157 11.36 0.83 -11.05
N GLU A 158 11.14 -0.40 -11.51
CA GLU A 158 12.11 -1.17 -12.30
C GLU A 158 12.42 -0.47 -13.63
N GLU A 159 11.43 0.22 -14.23
CA GLU A 159 11.64 1.05 -15.42
C GLU A 159 12.62 2.20 -15.15
N VAL A 160 12.56 2.85 -13.97
CA VAL A 160 13.49 3.92 -13.59
C VAL A 160 14.93 3.41 -13.55
N ILE A 161 15.15 2.25 -12.92
CA ILE A 161 16.49 1.66 -12.78
C ILE A 161 17.01 1.20 -14.14
N THR A 162 16.15 0.57 -14.94
CA THR A 162 16.53 0.03 -16.25
C THR A 162 16.90 1.15 -17.23
N ARG A 163 16.13 2.24 -17.25
CA ARG A 163 16.37 3.36 -18.17
C ARG A 163 17.44 4.33 -17.66
N PHE A 164 17.48 4.59 -16.35
CA PHE A 164 18.33 5.62 -15.75
C PHE A 164 19.15 5.09 -14.57
N PRO A 165 20.01 4.06 -14.78
CA PRO A 165 20.73 3.38 -13.69
C PRO A 165 21.70 4.28 -12.91
N GLN A 166 22.17 5.37 -13.52
CA GLN A 166 23.11 6.34 -12.91
C GLN A 166 22.41 7.58 -12.35
N SER A 167 21.07 7.65 -12.42
CA SER A 167 20.33 8.78 -11.86
C SER A 167 20.37 8.78 -10.33
N PRO A 168 20.23 9.96 -9.68
CA PRO A 168 20.11 10.01 -8.22
C PRO A 168 18.87 9.26 -7.69
N TYR A 169 17.89 8.97 -8.55
CA TYR A 169 16.65 8.29 -8.20
C TYR A 169 16.75 6.77 -8.18
N ALA A 170 17.73 6.18 -8.89
CA ALA A 170 17.85 4.74 -9.04
C ALA A 170 18.03 4.01 -7.69
N ARG A 171 18.78 4.61 -6.76
CA ARG A 171 19.00 4.03 -5.44
C ARG A 171 17.72 4.00 -4.59
N ASP A 172 16.96 5.09 -4.59
CA ASP A 172 15.70 5.13 -3.86
C ASP A 172 14.65 4.19 -4.49
N ALA A 173 14.60 4.13 -5.82
CA ALA A 173 13.76 3.20 -6.54
C ALA A 173 14.06 1.74 -6.17
N GLN A 174 15.34 1.37 -6.03
CA GLN A 174 15.74 0.02 -5.61
C GLN A 174 15.20 -0.32 -4.21
N LEU A 175 15.33 0.60 -3.26
CA LEU A 175 14.81 0.38 -1.90
C LEU A 175 13.29 0.20 -1.90
N LYS A 176 12.58 0.94 -2.75
CA LYS A 176 11.12 0.80 -2.89
C LYS A 176 10.73 -0.51 -3.58
N ILE A 177 11.49 -0.98 -4.56
CA ILE A 177 11.31 -2.32 -5.16
C ILE A 177 11.49 -3.41 -4.10
N ASP A 178 12.49 -3.29 -3.24
CA ASP A 178 12.72 -4.26 -2.17
C ASP A 178 11.51 -4.30 -1.20
N LEU A 179 10.90 -3.15 -0.89
CA LEU A 179 9.67 -3.06 -0.09
C LEU A 179 8.46 -3.66 -0.83
N CYS A 180 8.29 -3.41 -2.13
CA CYS A 180 7.25 -4.04 -2.93
C CYS A 180 7.39 -5.57 -2.94
N ARG A 181 8.62 -6.08 -3.11
CA ARG A 181 8.93 -7.52 -3.02
C ARG A 181 8.58 -8.10 -1.66
N ASP A 182 8.88 -7.38 -0.57
CA ASP A 182 8.52 -7.78 0.79
C ASP A 182 6.99 -7.87 0.97
N HIS A 183 6.23 -6.91 0.46
CA HIS A 183 4.76 -6.96 0.47
C HIS A 183 4.19 -8.17 -0.30
N LEU A 184 4.72 -8.45 -1.48
CA LEU A 184 4.30 -9.59 -2.30
C LEU A 184 4.64 -10.92 -1.62
N ALA A 185 5.84 -11.05 -1.03
CA ALA A 185 6.21 -12.21 -0.23
C ALA A 185 5.30 -12.36 1.01
N GLY A 186 5.00 -11.26 1.69
CA GLY A 186 4.08 -11.22 2.81
C GLY A 186 2.68 -11.73 2.44
N LYS A 187 2.21 -11.44 1.23
CA LYS A 187 0.92 -11.95 0.71
C LYS A 187 0.94 -13.46 0.59
N GLU A 188 1.99 -14.01 -0.01
CA GLU A 188 2.15 -15.47 -0.17
C GLU A 188 2.26 -16.15 1.21
N MET A 189 3.00 -15.55 2.15
CA MET A 189 3.08 -16.05 3.53
C MET A 189 1.73 -16.04 4.24
N LEU A 190 0.94 -14.97 4.08
CA LEU A 190 -0.40 -14.85 4.67
C LEU A 190 -1.32 -15.95 4.16
N VAL A 191 -1.33 -16.17 2.84
CA VAL A 191 -2.16 -17.20 2.22
C VAL A 191 -1.67 -18.61 2.56
N GLY A 192 -0.35 -18.82 2.59
CA GLY A 192 0.26 -20.09 3.00
C GLY A 192 -0.11 -20.49 4.42
N ARG A 193 0.00 -19.56 5.38
CA ARG A 193 -0.40 -19.79 6.78
C ARG A 193 -1.88 -20.11 6.90
N TRP A 194 -2.73 -19.44 6.11
CA TRP A 194 -4.16 -19.73 6.10
C TRP A 194 -4.44 -21.16 5.62
N TYR A 195 -3.83 -21.60 4.51
CA TYR A 195 -3.99 -22.99 4.03
C TYR A 195 -3.47 -24.02 5.03
N GLN A 196 -2.32 -23.76 5.65
CA GLN A 196 -1.75 -24.64 6.67
C GLN A 196 -2.70 -24.79 7.87
N GLN A 197 -3.33 -23.70 8.32
CA GLN A 197 -4.34 -23.76 9.39
C GLN A 197 -5.57 -24.59 9.01
N GLN A 198 -5.90 -24.69 7.71
CA GLN A 198 -6.98 -25.55 7.22
C GLN A 198 -6.54 -27.00 6.97
N ASN A 199 -5.28 -27.35 7.29
CA ASN A 199 -4.63 -28.62 6.97
C ASN A 199 -4.54 -28.91 5.45
N ASP A 200 -4.63 -27.88 4.61
CA ASP A 200 -4.33 -28.01 3.17
C ASP A 200 -2.83 -27.81 2.94
N TYR A 201 -2.07 -28.85 3.27
CA TYR A 201 -0.62 -28.85 3.25
C TYR A 201 -0.05 -28.69 1.84
N LEU A 202 -0.70 -29.24 0.81
CA LEU A 202 -0.24 -29.12 -0.57
C LEU A 202 -0.35 -27.66 -1.05
N ALA A 203 -1.49 -27.00 -0.78
CA ALA A 203 -1.65 -25.60 -1.12
C ALA A 203 -0.70 -24.71 -0.32
N ALA A 204 -0.53 -24.97 0.98
CA ALA A 204 0.42 -24.23 1.83
C ALA A 204 1.86 -24.35 1.33
N ALA A 205 2.32 -25.56 1.01
CA ALA A 205 3.65 -25.79 0.46
C ALA A 205 3.88 -25.01 -0.84
N GLY A 206 2.91 -24.99 -1.74
CA GLY A 206 3.00 -24.23 -2.99
C GLY A 206 3.08 -22.71 -2.80
N ARG A 207 2.55 -22.17 -1.69
CA ARG A 207 2.67 -20.75 -1.32
C ARG A 207 4.05 -20.43 -0.75
N TYR A 208 4.52 -21.24 0.19
CA TYR A 208 5.85 -21.04 0.79
C TYR A 208 6.98 -21.28 -0.22
N GLN A 209 6.83 -22.23 -1.15
CA GLN A 209 7.77 -22.44 -2.26
C GLN A 209 7.93 -21.19 -3.12
N ARG A 210 6.84 -20.49 -3.45
CA ARG A 210 6.89 -19.23 -4.20
C ARG A 210 7.71 -18.17 -3.47
N VAL A 211 7.57 -18.06 -2.16
CA VAL A 211 8.41 -17.13 -1.35
C VAL A 211 9.89 -17.45 -1.50
N VAL A 212 10.26 -18.72 -1.41
CA VAL A 212 11.66 -19.16 -1.53
C VAL A 212 12.19 -19.02 -2.96
N GLN A 213 11.34 -19.17 -3.97
CA GLN A 213 11.76 -19.14 -5.38
C GLN A 213 11.84 -17.71 -5.92
N ASP A 214 10.80 -16.91 -5.69
CA ASP A 214 10.59 -15.62 -6.37
C ASP A 214 11.02 -14.42 -5.50
N PHE A 215 11.09 -14.59 -4.17
CA PHE A 215 11.31 -13.50 -3.20
C PHE A 215 12.53 -13.74 -2.30
N GLN A 216 13.61 -14.31 -2.86
CA GLN A 216 14.83 -14.74 -2.16
C GLN A 216 15.54 -13.68 -1.32
N THR A 217 15.35 -12.40 -1.63
CA THR A 217 15.98 -11.27 -0.93
C THR A 217 15.16 -10.74 0.24
N THR A 218 13.95 -11.26 0.45
CA THR A 218 13.03 -10.77 1.49
C THR A 218 13.30 -11.41 2.85
N ASN A 219 12.84 -10.74 3.92
CA ASN A 219 12.95 -11.26 5.28
C ASN A 219 12.00 -12.44 5.56
N HIS A 220 11.12 -12.76 4.61
CA HIS A 220 10.16 -13.85 4.72
C HIS A 220 10.74 -15.23 4.39
N VAL A 221 11.89 -15.30 3.69
CA VAL A 221 12.49 -16.58 3.25
C VAL A 221 12.80 -17.54 4.40
N PRO A 222 13.39 -17.11 5.53
CA PRO A 222 13.66 -18.01 6.64
C PRO A 222 12.40 -18.63 7.25
N GLU A 223 11.33 -17.84 7.39
CA GLU A 223 10.02 -18.34 7.85
C GLU A 223 9.44 -19.32 6.82
N ALA A 224 9.46 -18.97 5.53
CA ALA A 224 8.92 -19.83 4.48
C ALA A 224 9.62 -21.19 4.42
N LEU A 225 10.95 -21.23 4.58
CA LEU A 225 11.72 -22.47 4.64
C LEU A 225 11.35 -23.32 5.86
N GLU A 226 11.19 -22.70 7.03
CA GLU A 226 10.77 -23.39 8.26
C GLU A 226 9.35 -23.98 8.12
N ARG A 227 8.41 -23.18 7.61
CA ARG A 227 7.05 -23.65 7.33
C ARG A 227 7.00 -24.76 6.28
N LEU A 228 7.90 -24.74 5.29
CA LEU A 228 8.05 -25.86 4.37
C LEU A 228 8.54 -27.12 5.06
N VAL A 229 9.43 -27.01 6.06
CA VAL A 229 9.84 -28.15 6.87
C VAL A 229 8.64 -28.73 7.62
N GLU A 230 7.87 -27.90 8.34
CA GLU A 230 6.64 -28.32 9.04
C GLU A 230 5.70 -29.06 8.09
N VAL A 231 5.31 -28.39 7.00
CA VAL A 231 4.32 -28.90 6.04
C VAL A 231 4.81 -30.19 5.34
N TYR A 232 6.10 -30.31 5.03
CA TYR A 232 6.65 -31.56 4.48
C TYR A 232 6.66 -32.69 5.50
N LEU A 233 6.88 -32.42 6.79
CA LEU A 233 6.78 -33.44 7.84
C LEU A 233 5.33 -33.91 8.00
N ASP A 234 4.36 -33.00 7.99
CA ASP A 234 2.93 -33.32 8.09
C ASP A 234 2.44 -34.19 6.91
N MET A 235 2.99 -33.99 5.72
CA MET A 235 2.72 -34.82 4.54
C MET A 235 3.53 -36.12 4.49
N GLY A 236 4.47 -36.35 5.42
CA GLY A 236 5.36 -37.51 5.41
C GLY A 236 6.49 -37.44 4.37
N LEU A 237 6.77 -36.28 3.79
CA LEU A 237 7.84 -36.02 2.82
C LEU A 237 9.19 -35.76 3.52
N LEU A 238 9.64 -36.73 4.31
CA LEU A 238 10.78 -36.61 5.24
C LEU A 238 12.08 -36.16 4.56
N GLU A 239 12.38 -36.69 3.37
CA GLU A 239 13.59 -36.31 2.63
C GLU A 239 13.56 -34.84 2.18
N GLN A 240 12.38 -34.32 1.83
CA GLN A 240 12.26 -32.93 1.40
C GLN A 240 12.32 -31.99 2.61
N ALA A 241 11.68 -32.36 3.72
CA ALA A 241 11.83 -31.66 5.00
C ALA A 241 13.30 -31.53 5.40
N ARG A 242 14.05 -32.64 5.37
CA ARG A 242 15.48 -32.67 5.72
C ARG A 242 16.33 -31.78 4.80
N LYS A 243 16.07 -31.81 3.48
CA LYS A 243 16.77 -30.96 2.51
C LYS A 243 16.47 -29.48 2.72
N THR A 244 15.20 -29.11 2.88
CA THR A 244 14.79 -27.73 3.13
C THR A 244 15.38 -27.20 4.43
N GLY A 245 15.36 -27.98 5.51
CA GLY A 245 15.98 -27.57 6.77
C GLY A 245 17.51 -27.43 6.66
N SER A 246 18.17 -28.21 5.80
CA SER A 246 19.60 -28.04 5.49
C SER A 246 19.88 -26.72 4.76
N VAL A 247 19.02 -26.33 3.83
CA VAL A 247 19.11 -25.02 3.14
C VAL A 247 18.92 -23.87 4.14
N LEU A 248 17.95 -23.99 5.05
CA LEU A 248 17.72 -23.02 6.11
C LEU A 248 18.93 -22.91 7.06
N ALA A 249 19.49 -24.04 7.47
CA ALA A 249 20.67 -24.10 8.33
C ALA A 249 21.90 -23.45 7.70
N TYR A 250 22.10 -23.66 6.39
CA TYR A 250 23.25 -23.12 5.67
C TYR A 250 23.15 -21.61 5.50
N ASN A 251 21.99 -21.09 5.09
CA ASN A 251 21.82 -19.67 4.75
C ASN A 251 21.46 -18.79 5.95
N TYR A 252 20.75 -19.33 6.96
CA TYR A 252 20.21 -18.55 8.08
C TYR A 252 20.44 -19.23 9.46
N PRO A 253 21.69 -19.60 9.81
CA PRO A 253 22.00 -20.36 11.03
C PRO A 253 21.68 -19.64 12.34
N SER A 254 21.59 -18.31 12.33
CA SER A 254 21.26 -17.49 13.51
C SER A 254 19.77 -17.12 13.60
N SER A 255 18.96 -17.52 12.63
CA SER A 255 17.53 -17.21 12.65
C SER A 255 16.78 -18.05 13.68
N LYS A 256 15.74 -17.47 14.30
CA LYS A 256 14.83 -18.23 15.18
C LYS A 256 14.21 -19.43 14.44
N TRP A 257 13.88 -19.23 13.15
CA TRP A 257 13.27 -20.21 12.28
C TRP A 257 14.16 -21.44 12.05
N TYR A 258 15.48 -21.26 12.04
CA TYR A 258 16.40 -22.39 12.01
C TYR A 258 16.29 -23.25 13.28
N THR A 259 16.14 -22.63 14.46
CA THR A 259 16.01 -23.36 15.73
C THR A 259 14.71 -24.18 15.74
N ASP A 260 13.60 -23.57 15.29
CA ASP A 260 12.30 -24.24 15.18
C ASP A 260 12.38 -25.45 14.21
N ALA A 261 12.93 -25.24 13.01
CA ALA A 261 13.12 -26.32 12.04
C ALA A 261 14.03 -27.45 12.57
N TYR A 262 15.10 -27.10 13.31
CA TYR A 262 15.99 -28.08 13.93
C TYR A 262 15.24 -28.95 14.94
N ASP A 263 14.42 -28.35 15.80
CA ASP A 263 13.65 -29.07 16.79
C ASP A 263 12.61 -29.99 16.14
N HIS A 264 11.92 -29.53 15.09
CA HIS A 264 11.00 -30.35 14.28
C HIS A 264 11.71 -31.55 13.65
N LEU A 265 12.84 -31.34 12.96
CA LEU A 265 13.60 -32.44 12.34
C LEU A 265 14.16 -33.44 13.37
N ARG A 266 14.58 -32.97 14.55
CA ARG A 266 15.04 -33.84 15.64
C ARG A 266 13.91 -34.68 16.19
N ALA A 267 12.73 -34.10 16.40
CA ALA A 267 11.55 -34.81 16.89
C ALA A 267 11.13 -35.96 15.96
N HIS A 268 11.37 -35.81 14.65
CA HIS A 268 11.13 -36.86 13.65
C HIS A 268 12.33 -37.80 13.41
N HIS A 269 13.37 -37.74 14.24
CA HIS A 269 14.59 -38.57 14.12
C HIS A 269 15.35 -38.43 12.79
N LEU A 270 15.18 -37.31 12.08
CA LEU A 270 15.82 -37.05 10.78
C LEU A 270 17.24 -36.51 10.91
N ILE A 271 17.61 -36.02 12.09
CA ILE A 271 18.93 -35.53 12.42
C ILE A 271 19.37 -36.06 13.78
N LYS A 272 20.67 -36.35 13.93
CA LYS A 272 21.24 -36.71 15.23
C LYS A 272 21.36 -35.44 16.07
N GLY A 273 20.87 -35.49 17.30
CA GLY A 273 21.03 -34.40 18.26
C GLY A 273 22.52 -34.11 18.45
N VAL A 274 22.91 -32.87 18.20
CA VAL A 274 24.11 -32.31 18.83
C VAL A 274 23.56 -31.80 20.15
N GLU A 275 24.08 -32.27 21.29
CA GLU A 275 23.76 -31.65 22.58
C GLU A 275 23.96 -30.15 22.42
N SER A 276 22.85 -29.38 22.46
CA SER A 276 22.95 -27.94 22.42
C SER A 276 23.78 -27.57 23.64
N LYS A 277 25.03 -27.13 23.42
CA LYS A 277 25.74 -26.40 24.46
C LYS A 277 24.82 -25.25 24.80
N ASP A 278 24.19 -25.35 25.97
CA ASP A 278 23.37 -24.34 26.60
C ASP A 278 23.84 -22.96 26.12
N HIS A 279 23.09 -22.31 25.24
CA HIS A 279 23.09 -20.86 25.21
C HIS A 279 22.37 -20.40 26.48
N LYS A 280 22.98 -20.69 27.64
CA LYS A 280 22.91 -19.85 28.81
C LYS A 280 23.54 -18.53 28.41
N GLN A 281 22.77 -17.75 27.64
CA GLN A 281 22.69 -16.32 27.84
C GLN A 281 22.68 -16.13 29.35
N GLY A 282 23.79 -15.64 29.87
CA GLY A 282 23.95 -15.38 31.28
C GLY A 282 22.74 -14.58 31.74
N ARG A 283 21.84 -15.24 32.48
CA ARG A 283 20.98 -14.54 33.43
C ARG A 283 21.93 -13.96 34.45
N ASN A 284 22.38 -12.75 34.10
CA ASN A 284 23.06 -11.76 34.89
C ASN A 284 23.30 -12.18 36.34
N VAL A 285 24.46 -12.78 36.58
CA VAL A 285 25.09 -12.75 37.91
C VAL A 285 25.54 -11.30 38.21
N PHE A 286 25.74 -10.47 37.18
CA PHE A 286 26.09 -9.06 37.28
C PHE A 286 24.93 -8.11 37.66
N SER A 287 23.66 -8.50 37.49
CA SER A 287 22.52 -7.64 37.92
C SER A 287 22.22 -7.75 39.41
N ARG A 288 22.94 -8.60 40.15
CA ARG A 288 22.83 -8.69 41.62
C ARG A 288 23.96 -7.98 42.36
N ALA A 289 25.04 -7.58 41.67
CA ALA A 289 26.20 -6.92 42.28
C ALA A 289 26.16 -5.39 42.20
N TRP A 290 25.30 -4.79 41.37
CA TRP A 290 25.20 -3.34 41.20
C TRP A 290 24.19 -2.66 42.16
N HIS A 291 23.53 -3.40 43.03
CA HIS A 291 22.64 -2.86 44.08
C HIS A 291 23.19 -3.04 45.51
N SER A 292 24.46 -3.43 45.66
CA SER A 292 25.08 -3.58 46.98
C SER A 292 26.32 -2.73 47.22
N VAL A 293 26.76 -1.88 46.28
CA VAL A 293 27.92 -0.98 46.51
C VAL A 293 27.78 0.44 45.91
N PHE A 294 26.75 0.79 45.15
CA PHE A 294 26.43 2.20 44.82
C PHE A 294 24.93 2.43 44.80
#